data_AF-A0A2V5U836-F1
#
_entry.id   AF-A0A2V5U836-F1
#
_cell.length_a   1.000
_cell.length_b   1.000
_cell.length_c   1.000
_cell.angle_alpha   90.00
_cell.angle_beta   90.00
_cell.angle_gamma   90.00
#
_symmetry.space_group_name_H-M   'P 1'
#
loop_
_entity.id
_entity.type
_entity.pdbx_description
1 polymer ?
#
loop_
_entity_poly.entity_id
_entity_poly.type
_entity_poly.pdbx_seq_one_letter_code
_entity_poly.pdbx_strand_id
1 'polypeptide(L)'
;MSYAGLTYSELSTRFSELRQAVIGDRRAPHKPLLVLLMLGRYQQGNYTPLKFADAQTKLAALIGEFGPPARSPNVIDPFWRLQNDQIWRVESPSGARIAETIAPPNIGILVDQNARGA
;
A
#
# COMPACT_ATOMS: atom_id res chain seq x y z
N MET A 1 13.06 -9.94 -6.44
CA MET A 1 12.63 -9.26 -7.68
C MET A 1 13.26 -7.89 -7.70
N SER A 2 14.13 -7.62 -8.68
CA SER A 2 14.67 -6.30 -8.97
C SER A 2 13.63 -5.54 -9.82
N TYR A 3 13.38 -4.27 -9.49
CA TYR A 3 12.51 -3.38 -10.29
C TYR A 3 13.30 -2.65 -11.38
N ALA A 4 14.62 -2.88 -11.48
CA ALA A 4 15.41 -2.44 -12.62
C ALA A 4 14.92 -3.22 -13.86
N GLY A 5 14.23 -2.52 -14.77
CA GLY A 5 13.76 -3.10 -16.03
C GLY A 5 12.25 -3.16 -16.24
N LEU A 6 11.42 -2.58 -15.37
CA LEU A 6 9.98 -2.44 -15.69
C LEU A 6 9.77 -1.40 -16.78
N THR A 7 9.18 -1.84 -17.90
CA THR A 7 8.71 -0.96 -18.95
C THR A 7 7.47 -0.18 -18.51
N TYR A 8 7.21 0.96 -19.14
CA TYR A 8 5.99 1.73 -18.91
C TYR A 8 4.73 0.88 -19.17
N SER A 9 4.73 0.05 -20.21
CA SER A 9 3.60 -0.83 -20.53
C SER A 9 3.36 -1.87 -19.42
N GLU A 10 4.41 -2.53 -18.92
CA GLU A 10 4.25 -3.51 -17.83
C GLU A 10 3.73 -2.84 -16.56
N LEU A 11 4.25 -1.65 -16.24
CA LEU A 11 3.81 -0.90 -15.08
C LEU A 11 2.34 -0.46 -15.24
N SER A 12 1.95 0.05 -16.41
CA SER A 12 0.58 0.42 -16.74
C SER A 12 -0.36 -0.77 -16.63
N THR A 13 0.03 -1.94 -17.15
CA THR A 13 -0.74 -3.19 -17.03
C THR A 13 -0.97 -3.54 -15.56
N ARG A 14 0.09 -3.56 -14.73
CA ARG A 14 -0.03 -3.87 -13.30
C ARG A 14 -0.97 -2.91 -12.55
N PHE A 15 -0.93 -1.62 -12.88
CA PHE A 15 -1.89 -0.66 -12.32
C PHE A 15 -3.32 -0.95 -12.77
N SER A 16 -3.54 -1.30 -14.04
CA SER A 16 -4.88 -1.62 -14.56
C SER A 16 -5.46 -2.93 -13.98
N GLU A 17 -4.58 -3.86 -13.59
CA GLU A 17 -4.95 -5.17 -13.04
C GLU A 17 -4.98 -5.20 -11.50
N LEU A 18 -4.89 -4.04 -10.85
CA LEU A 18 -4.86 -3.94 -9.39
C LEU A 18 -5.99 -4.73 -8.73
N ARG A 19 -5.61 -5.72 -7.91
CA ARG A 19 -6.57 -6.60 -7.26
C ARG A 19 -7.27 -5.89 -6.12
N GLN A 20 -8.58 -5.67 -6.27
CA GLN A 20 -9.43 -5.10 -5.24
C GLN A 20 -10.25 -6.19 -4.55
N ALA A 21 -10.26 -6.17 -3.22
CA ALA A 21 -11.15 -7.02 -2.44
C ALA A 21 -12.62 -6.71 -2.76
N VAL A 22 -13.51 -7.67 -2.57
CA VAL A 22 -14.95 -7.49 -2.71
C VAL A 22 -15.57 -7.29 -1.33
N ILE A 23 -16.42 -6.27 -1.17
CA ILE A 23 -17.19 -5.99 0.04
C ILE A 23 -18.66 -5.88 -0.37
N GLY A 24 -19.45 -6.92 -0.06
CA GLY A 24 -20.81 -7.06 -0.60
C GLY A 24 -20.78 -7.07 -2.13
N ASP A 25 -21.54 -6.18 -2.76
CA ASP A 25 -21.61 -6.05 -4.22
C ASP A 25 -20.61 -5.04 -4.81
N ARG A 26 -19.66 -4.53 -4.00
CA ARG A 26 -18.73 -3.48 -4.40
C ARG A 26 -17.27 -3.91 -4.26
N ARG A 27 -16.37 -3.23 -4.97
CA ARG A 27 -14.91 -3.38 -4.79
C ARG A 27 -14.42 -2.42 -3.69
N ALA A 28 -13.50 -2.90 -2.86
CA ALA A 28 -12.88 -2.13 -1.80
C ALA A 28 -11.88 -1.12 -2.38
N PRO A 29 -12.03 0.18 -2.09
CA PRO A 29 -11.17 1.21 -2.69
C PRO A 29 -9.78 1.31 -2.04
N HIS A 30 -9.47 0.51 -1.01
CA HIS A 30 -8.34 0.77 -0.12
C HIS A 30 -6.95 0.71 -0.81
N LYS A 31 -6.72 -0.28 -1.69
CA LYS A 31 -5.47 -0.37 -2.46
C LYS A 31 -5.34 0.75 -3.50
N PRO A 32 -6.37 1.04 -4.32
CA PRO A 32 -6.36 2.23 -5.17
C PRO A 32 -6.07 3.53 -4.41
N LEU A 33 -6.66 3.72 -3.22
CA LEU A 33 -6.41 4.90 -2.39
C LEU A 33 -4.96 4.98 -1.89
N LEU A 34 -4.33 3.84 -1.54
CA LEU A 34 -2.91 3.80 -1.18
C LEU A 34 -2.02 4.17 -2.38
N VAL A 35 -2.34 3.69 -3.58
CA VAL A 35 -1.64 4.05 -4.81
C VAL A 35 -1.77 5.54 -5.10
N LEU A 36 -2.97 6.10 -5.00
CA LEU A 36 -3.19 7.54 -5.20
C LEU A 36 -2.45 8.38 -4.15
N LEU A 37 -2.40 7.93 -2.89
CA LEU A 37 -1.60 8.58 -1.85
C LEU A 37 -0.10 8.59 -2.21
N MET A 38 0.43 7.48 -2.71
CA MET A 38 1.82 7.40 -3.18
C MET A 38 2.07 8.33 -4.38
N LEU A 39 1.21 8.29 -5.39
CA LEU A 39 1.35 9.13 -6.59
C LEU A 39 1.25 10.62 -6.27
N GLY A 40 0.32 11.02 -5.38
CA GLY A 40 0.20 12.39 -4.91
C GLY A 40 1.46 12.88 -4.20
N ARG A 41 2.12 12.02 -3.40
CA ARG A 41 3.43 12.34 -2.80
C ARG A 41 4.51 12.56 -3.89
N TYR A 42 4.54 11.71 -4.91
CA TYR A 42 5.51 11.83 -6.01
C TYR A 42 5.28 13.09 -6.85
N GLN A 43 4.02 13.46 -7.10
CA GLN A 43 3.67 14.72 -7.77
C GLN A 43 4.15 15.95 -6.98
N GLN A 44 4.20 15.86 -5.66
CA GLN A 44 4.73 16.91 -4.77
C GLN A 44 6.25 16.87 -4.61
N GLY A 45 6.96 16.03 -5.39
CA GLY A 45 8.42 15.89 -5.32
C GLY A 45 8.91 15.05 -4.12
N ASN A 46 8.02 14.39 -3.39
CA ASN A 46 8.39 13.54 -2.25
C ASN A 46 8.51 12.07 -2.68
N TYR A 47 9.70 11.70 -3.12
CA TYR A 47 10.04 10.34 -3.56
C TYR A 47 10.51 9.42 -2.43
N THR A 48 10.45 9.86 -1.18
CA THR A 48 10.87 9.00 -0.06
C THR A 48 9.83 7.90 0.17
N PRO A 49 10.26 6.67 0.52
CA PRO A 49 9.34 5.59 0.89
C PRO A 49 8.35 6.01 1.97
N LEU A 50 7.07 5.65 1.80
CA LEU A 50 5.99 5.97 2.72
C LEU A 50 6.12 5.10 3.98
N LYS A 51 6.44 5.70 5.12
CA LYS A 51 6.39 5.01 6.42
C LYS A 51 4.97 4.55 6.72
N PHE A 52 4.83 3.37 7.28
CA PHE A 52 3.53 2.82 7.66
C PHE A 52 2.80 3.71 8.67
N ALA A 53 3.51 4.30 9.65
CA ALA A 53 2.91 5.23 10.61
C ALA A 53 2.24 6.44 9.93
N ASP A 54 2.87 7.03 8.92
CA ASP A 54 2.29 8.14 8.15
C ASP A 54 1.12 7.67 7.27
N ALA A 55 1.24 6.45 6.72
CA ALA A 55 0.21 5.84 5.91
C ALA A 55 -1.05 5.58 6.72
N GLN A 56 -0.93 5.13 7.98
CA GLN A 56 -2.08 4.81 8.84
C GLN A 56 -3.05 5.98 8.92
N THR A 57 -2.58 7.17 9.28
CA THR A 57 -3.45 8.34 9.43
C THR A 57 -4.02 8.79 8.08
N LYS A 58 -3.17 8.95 7.05
CA LYS A 58 -3.59 9.49 5.76
C LYS A 58 -4.54 8.54 5.01
N LEU A 59 -4.22 7.25 5.01
CA LEU A 59 -5.04 6.25 4.35
C LEU A 59 -6.35 6.02 5.09
N ALA A 60 -6.35 6.06 6.44
CA ALA A 60 -7.60 5.97 7.21
C ALA A 60 -8.56 7.12 6.87
N ALA A 61 -8.05 8.36 6.74
CA ALA A 61 -8.85 9.50 6.31
C ALA A 61 -9.43 9.30 4.90
N LEU A 62 -8.60 8.89 3.94
CA LEU A 62 -9.04 8.62 2.56
C LEU A 62 -10.08 7.49 2.50
N ILE A 63 -9.92 6.42 3.27
CA ILE A 63 -10.90 5.33 3.34
C ILE A 63 -12.21 5.83 3.96
N GLY A 64 -12.15 6.68 4.98
CA GLY A 64 -13.34 7.28 5.59
C GLY A 64 -14.09 8.21 4.64
N GLU A 65 -13.38 8.93 3.78
CA GLU A 65 -13.96 9.89 2.83
C GLU A 65 -14.51 9.22 1.56
N PHE A 66 -13.79 8.24 1.02
CA PHE A 66 -14.09 7.63 -0.29
C PHE A 66 -14.55 6.17 -0.23
N GLY A 67 -14.54 5.56 0.96
CA GLY A 67 -14.95 4.19 1.18
C GLY A 67 -16.33 4.05 1.83
N PRO A 68 -16.83 2.80 1.95
CA PRO A 68 -17.99 2.53 2.79
C PRO A 68 -17.71 2.95 4.24
N PRO A 69 -18.71 3.49 4.97
CA PRO A 69 -18.54 3.83 6.38
C PRO A 69 -18.01 2.65 7.19
N ALA A 70 -16.93 2.87 7.93
CA ALA A 70 -16.32 1.86 8.79
C ALA A 70 -15.92 2.50 10.12
N ARG A 71 -16.18 1.80 11.24
CA ARG A 71 -15.73 2.25 12.58
C ARG A 71 -14.20 2.32 12.67
N SER A 72 -13.51 1.40 12.00
CA SER A 72 -12.05 1.32 11.97
C SER A 72 -11.58 0.98 10.55
N PRO A 73 -11.08 1.95 9.78
CA PRO A 73 -10.54 1.72 8.45
C PRO A 73 -9.37 0.72 8.46
N ASN A 74 -9.46 -0.33 7.65
CA ASN A 74 -8.37 -1.31 7.55
C ASN A 74 -7.27 -0.80 6.61
N VAL A 75 -6.21 -0.24 7.23
CA VAL A 75 -5.02 0.27 6.54
C VAL A 75 -3.89 -0.75 6.41
N ILE A 76 -3.92 -1.82 7.21
CA ILE A 76 -2.87 -2.84 7.24
C ILE A 76 -2.92 -3.69 5.96
N ASP A 77 -4.11 -4.20 5.62
CA ASP A 77 -4.28 -5.05 4.43
C ASP A 77 -3.84 -4.37 3.13
N PRO A 78 -4.29 -3.14 2.78
CA PRO A 78 -3.84 -2.50 1.55
C PRO A 78 -2.33 -2.24 1.57
N PHE A 79 -1.76 -1.79 2.69
CA PHE A 79 -0.33 -1.52 2.81
C PHE A 79 0.53 -2.77 2.61
N TRP A 80 0.11 -3.91 3.18
CA TRP A 80 0.83 -5.17 3.06
C TRP A 80 0.60 -5.86 1.72
N ARG A 81 -0.67 -6.00 1.31
CA ARG A 81 -1.06 -6.87 0.18
C ARG A 81 -0.85 -6.22 -1.18
N LEU A 82 -0.56 -4.91 -1.26
CA LEU A 82 -0.18 -4.28 -2.52
C LEU A 82 1.11 -4.88 -3.11
N GLN A 83 1.94 -5.52 -2.27
CA GLN A 83 3.09 -6.30 -2.72
C GLN A 83 2.71 -7.40 -3.74
N ASN A 84 1.49 -7.96 -3.62
CA ASN A 84 1.00 -9.02 -4.52
C ASN A 84 0.67 -8.51 -5.92
N ASP A 85 0.59 -7.18 -6.10
CA ASP A 85 0.37 -6.51 -7.38
C ASP A 85 1.70 -6.08 -8.03
N GLN A 86 2.83 -6.41 -7.39
CA GLN A 86 4.20 -6.21 -7.92
C GLN A 86 4.52 -4.75 -8.30
N ILE A 87 3.90 -3.78 -7.64
CA ILE A 87 4.17 -2.34 -7.79
C ILE A 87 4.58 -1.68 -6.46
N TRP A 88 4.77 -2.51 -5.42
CA TRP A 88 4.97 -2.08 -4.05
C TRP A 88 5.85 -3.09 -3.32
N ARG A 89 6.69 -2.60 -2.42
CA ARG A 89 7.46 -3.41 -1.48
C ARG A 89 7.33 -2.82 -0.09
N VAL A 90 7.30 -3.71 0.90
CA VAL A 90 7.32 -3.31 2.31
C VAL A 90 8.63 -3.77 2.95
N GLU A 91 9.47 -2.81 3.30
CA GLU A 91 10.83 -3.04 3.80
C GLU A 91 11.09 -2.20 5.05
N SER A 92 12.05 -2.63 5.86
CA SER A 92 12.58 -1.84 6.98
C SER A 92 13.46 -0.69 6.46
N PRO A 93 13.88 0.26 7.32
CA PRO A 93 14.84 1.29 6.94
C PRO A 93 16.17 0.76 6.40
N SER A 94 16.57 -0.46 6.76
CA SER A 94 17.79 -1.11 6.27
C SER A 94 17.57 -1.88 4.96
N GLY A 95 16.36 -1.88 4.39
CA GLY A 95 16.00 -2.65 3.19
C GLY A 95 15.68 -4.12 3.47
N ALA A 96 15.60 -4.53 4.74
CA ALA A 96 15.21 -5.89 5.08
C ALA A 96 13.71 -6.10 4.88
N ARG A 97 13.30 -7.30 4.46
CA ARG A 97 11.88 -7.66 4.39
C ARG A 97 11.30 -7.67 5.81
N ILE A 98 10.09 -7.14 5.98
CA ILE A 98 9.46 -7.07 7.31
C ILE A 98 8.96 -8.44 7.81
N ALA A 99 8.43 -9.27 6.91
CA ALA A 99 7.95 -10.61 7.20
C ALA A 99 7.91 -11.48 5.92
N GLU A 100 7.97 -12.80 6.09
CA GLU A 100 7.87 -13.80 5.01
C GLU A 100 6.47 -14.43 4.97
N THR A 101 5.42 -13.60 5.00
CA THR A 101 4.03 -14.05 5.08
C THR A 101 3.14 -13.44 3.99
N ILE A 102 2.21 -14.23 3.47
CA ILE A 102 1.18 -13.75 2.54
C ILE A 102 0.14 -12.89 3.28
N ALA A 103 -0.25 -13.32 4.48
CA ALA A 103 -1.11 -12.54 5.37
C ALA A 103 -0.33 -11.36 5.97
N PRO A 104 -0.99 -10.23 6.22
CA PRO A 104 -0.33 -9.13 6.91
C PRO A 104 0.15 -9.55 8.30
N PRO A 105 1.37 -9.13 8.70
CA PRO A 105 1.82 -9.30 10.07
C PRO A 105 0.97 -8.47 11.03
N ASN A 106 1.13 -8.71 12.33
CA ASN A 106 0.54 -7.85 13.36
C ASN A 106 0.99 -6.39 13.14
N ILE A 107 0.09 -5.44 13.38
CA ILE A 107 0.38 -4.01 13.26
C ILE A 107 1.62 -3.57 14.05
N GLY A 108 1.85 -4.17 15.23
CA GLY A 108 3.04 -3.89 16.06
C GLY A 108 4.33 -4.15 15.30
N ILE A 109 4.40 -5.23 14.51
CA ILE A 109 5.58 -5.55 13.70
C ILE A 109 5.87 -4.45 12.67
N LEU A 110 4.85 -3.93 12.00
CA LEU A 110 5.01 -2.85 11.02
C LEU A 110 5.48 -1.55 11.67
N VAL A 111 5.01 -1.27 12.88
CA VAL A 111 5.38 -0.08 13.66
C VAL A 111 6.80 -0.21 14.21
N ASP A 112 7.10 -1.30 14.90
CA ASP A 112 8.37 -1.56 15.58
C ASP A 112 9.55 -1.61 14.60
N GLN A 113 9.32 -2.19 13.41
CA GLN A 113 10.34 -2.23 12.36
C GLN A 113 10.37 -0.98 11.48
N ASN A 114 9.55 0.04 11.77
CA ASN A 114 9.43 1.27 10.99
C ASN A 114 9.23 0.98 9.49
N ALA A 115 8.31 0.08 9.19
CA ALA A 115 8.06 -0.43 7.85
C ALA A 115 7.78 0.72 6.86
N ARG A 116 8.32 0.60 5.65
CA ARG A 116 8.22 1.58 4.58
C ARG A 116 7.75 0.92 3.31
N GLY A 117 6.87 1.62 2.61
CA GLY A 117 6.30 1.21 1.34
C GLY A 117 6.81 2.07 0.19
N ALA A 118 7.25 1.44 -0.89
CA ALA A 118 7.67 2.09 -2.14
C ALA A 118 7.55 1.15 -3.35
#